data_AF-A0A8J5RSM2-F1
#
_entry.id   AF-A0A8J5RSM2-F1
#
_cell.length_a   1.000
_cell.length_b   1.000
_cell.length_c   1.000
_cell.angle_alpha   90.00
_cell.angle_beta   90.00
_cell.angle_gamma   90.00
#
_symmetry.space_group_name_H-M   'P 1'
#
loop_
_entity.id
_entity.type
_entity.pdbx_description
1 polymer ?
#
loop_
_entity_poly.entity_id
_entity_poly.type
_entity_poly.pdbx_seq_one_letter_code
_entity_poly.pdbx_strand_id
1 'polypeptide(L)'
;MIGTLLSVLLSVSLVKCTDAGGVGVTYGTRGTTLPPPADVARFLAYTIFDRVRLLDADPRALQAFADTGLAVDVTVPNGDVPRLVNLTFAQRWVRTRVAPFAEATNISRILVGNEVISQANRTLLLSLVPAMQNLHTALVTASLHREIKVSSPHSLEILSASTPPSAGQFRDGYDKAIVKPLLSFLRATGAPFMVNAYPFYGLTSDTLDYALFRVNAGVMDEGSGLLYTNMLDAQLDAVHSAMRRLGFGDVDVVVAETGWPSAGEYWEVGVGADLARDYNKNAIRHLGSGVGTPLMPNRAFELSIFSLFDENLKPGPVSERNFGLYHADMTPVYDAGILTAPQEVVVGPVVSTKVTPAPEAAEGRRWCVAKPAADEVALQENIDFVCGQGSIDCGAIRAGGSCYDPNNVQAHAAYAMNLYFQSNGQHAFDCDFGQTGVVTTVDPSYESCKFT
;
A
#
# COMPACT_ATOMS: atom_id res chain seq x y z
N MET A 1 37.35 -51.32 27.36
CA MET A 1 37.75 -50.00 26.83
C MET A 1 36.68 -49.57 25.86
N ILE A 2 35.91 -48.57 26.27
CA ILE A 2 34.76 -48.01 25.57
C ILE A 2 35.28 -47.02 24.52
N GLY A 3 34.71 -47.03 23.32
CA GLY A 3 35.00 -46.07 22.26
C GLY A 3 33.75 -45.80 21.44
N THR A 4 32.81 -45.06 22.00
CA THR A 4 31.60 -44.56 21.33
C THR A 4 31.97 -43.30 20.54
N LEU A 5 31.85 -43.36 19.21
CA LEU A 5 32.00 -42.20 18.33
C LEU A 5 30.68 -41.41 18.33
N LEU A 6 30.68 -40.22 18.93
CA LEU A 6 29.53 -39.32 18.97
C LEU A 6 29.48 -38.50 17.67
N SER A 7 28.57 -38.83 16.77
CA SER A 7 28.26 -38.03 15.58
C SER A 7 27.44 -36.81 15.98
N VAL A 8 28.07 -35.63 16.02
CA VAL A 8 27.40 -34.34 16.23
C VAL A 8 26.68 -33.98 14.93
N LEU A 9 25.36 -34.20 14.89
CA LEU A 9 24.48 -33.61 13.87
C LEU A 9 24.39 -32.11 14.17
N LEU A 10 25.11 -31.31 13.37
CA LEU A 10 24.96 -29.86 13.37
C LEU A 10 23.60 -29.54 12.75
N SER A 11 22.56 -29.47 13.58
CA SER A 11 21.28 -28.90 13.20
C SER A 11 21.52 -27.41 12.90
N VAL A 12 21.64 -27.06 11.62
CA VAL A 12 21.49 -25.68 11.17
C VAL A 12 20.03 -25.34 11.41
N SER A 13 19.72 -24.90 12.62
CA SER A 13 18.49 -24.17 12.89
C SER A 13 18.60 -22.90 12.05
N LEU A 14 17.94 -22.88 10.90
CA LEU A 14 17.44 -21.64 10.33
C LEU A 14 16.60 -20.99 11.43
N VAL A 15 17.25 -20.14 12.21
CA VAL A 15 16.55 -19.09 12.94
C VAL A 15 15.86 -18.32 11.84
N LYS A 16 14.56 -18.60 11.63
CA LYS A 16 13.69 -17.64 10.95
C LYS A 16 13.87 -16.37 11.76
N CYS A 17 14.56 -15.41 11.16
CA CYS A 17 14.66 -14.07 11.68
C CYS A 17 13.22 -13.67 12.01
N THR A 18 12.98 -13.29 13.26
CA THR A 18 11.71 -12.68 13.67
C THR A 18 11.32 -11.66 12.61
N ASP A 19 10.15 -11.83 12.02
CA ASP A 19 9.68 -11.15 10.82
C ASP A 19 10.05 -9.65 10.88
N ALA A 20 11.00 -9.26 10.03
CA ALA A 20 11.20 -7.86 9.69
C ALA A 20 9.87 -7.36 9.09
N GLY A 21 9.45 -6.14 9.46
CA GLY A 21 8.15 -5.59 9.07
C GLY A 21 7.95 -5.67 7.56
N GLY A 22 7.06 -6.58 7.14
CA GLY A 22 6.75 -6.83 5.74
C GLY A 22 5.88 -5.74 5.15
N VAL A 23 6.05 -5.48 3.86
CA VAL A 23 5.26 -4.48 3.12
C VAL A 23 4.35 -5.22 2.15
N GLY A 24 3.06 -5.14 2.41
CA GLY A 24 2.02 -5.72 1.59
C GLY A 24 1.23 -4.70 0.80
N VAL A 25 0.36 -5.20 -0.08
CA VAL A 25 -0.62 -4.41 -0.81
C VAL A 25 -1.95 -5.15 -0.91
N THR A 26 -3.06 -4.42 -0.85
CA THR A 26 -4.39 -4.98 -1.11
C THR A 26 -4.67 -4.98 -2.61
N TYR A 27 -4.90 -6.17 -3.17
CA TYR A 27 -5.35 -6.32 -4.55
C TYR A 27 -6.88 -6.23 -4.62
N GLY A 28 -7.36 -4.99 -4.78
CA GLY A 28 -8.75 -4.69 -5.04
C GLY A 28 -9.18 -5.10 -6.46
N THR A 29 -10.41 -5.57 -6.61
CA THR A 29 -10.95 -6.11 -7.87
C THR A 29 -12.26 -5.43 -8.31
N ARG A 30 -12.68 -4.34 -7.65
CA ARG A 30 -13.88 -3.59 -8.02
C ARG A 30 -13.58 -2.57 -9.12
N GLY A 31 -13.22 -3.06 -10.30
CA GLY A 31 -13.02 -2.23 -11.48
C GLY A 31 -13.41 -2.91 -12.79
N THR A 32 -13.70 -2.10 -13.82
CA THR A 32 -14.14 -2.61 -15.14
C THR A 32 -12.99 -3.03 -16.05
N THR A 33 -11.78 -2.51 -15.82
CA THR A 33 -10.62 -2.65 -16.72
C THR A 33 -9.38 -3.17 -16.02
N LEU A 34 -9.52 -3.76 -14.83
CA LEU A 34 -8.38 -4.21 -14.04
C LEU A 34 -7.64 -5.37 -14.74
N PRO A 35 -6.31 -5.42 -14.61
CA PRO A 35 -5.51 -6.45 -15.24
C PRO A 35 -5.80 -7.83 -14.61
N PRO A 36 -5.68 -8.92 -15.38
CA PRO A 36 -5.92 -10.25 -14.87
C PRO A 36 -4.88 -10.62 -13.79
N PRO A 37 -5.22 -11.51 -12.84
CA PRO A 37 -4.36 -11.82 -11.71
C PRO A 37 -2.94 -12.27 -12.08
N ALA A 38 -2.75 -12.95 -13.23
CA ALA A 38 -1.43 -13.38 -13.69
C ALA A 38 -0.53 -12.22 -14.13
N ASP A 39 -1.11 -11.16 -14.71
CA ASP A 39 -0.36 -9.93 -15.00
C ASP A 39 0.02 -9.23 -13.70
N VAL A 40 -0.91 -9.17 -12.74
CA VAL A 40 -0.68 -8.57 -11.42
C VAL A 40 0.41 -9.28 -10.64
N ALA A 41 0.39 -10.62 -10.61
CA ALA A 41 1.42 -11.42 -9.95
C ALA A 41 2.81 -11.17 -10.56
N ARG A 42 2.91 -11.09 -11.90
CA ARG A 42 4.15 -10.73 -12.60
C ARG A 42 4.60 -9.30 -12.30
N PHE A 43 3.67 -8.36 -12.23
CA PHE A 43 3.95 -6.97 -11.92
C PHE A 43 4.54 -6.82 -10.51
N LEU A 44 3.95 -7.49 -9.51
CA LEU A 44 4.40 -7.43 -8.13
C LEU A 44 5.82 -7.97 -7.92
N ALA A 45 6.33 -8.82 -8.81
CA ALA A 45 7.72 -9.27 -8.78
C ALA A 45 8.76 -8.14 -8.97
N TYR A 46 8.34 -6.99 -9.53
CA TYR A 46 9.17 -5.79 -9.73
C TYR A 46 8.84 -4.70 -8.71
N THR A 47 8.32 -5.08 -7.55
CA THR A 47 7.97 -4.14 -6.47
C THR A 47 8.68 -4.50 -5.17
N ILE A 48 8.60 -3.60 -4.19
CA ILE A 48 9.04 -3.86 -2.82
C ILE A 48 8.08 -4.75 -2.02
N PHE A 49 6.91 -5.08 -2.58
CA PHE A 49 5.91 -5.84 -1.85
C PHE A 49 6.34 -7.29 -1.68
N ASP A 50 6.29 -7.79 -0.45
CA ASP A 50 6.52 -9.20 -0.12
C ASP A 50 5.20 -9.95 0.16
N ARG A 51 4.09 -9.22 0.17
CA ARG A 51 2.77 -9.72 0.54
C ARG A 51 1.66 -9.12 -0.32
N VAL A 52 0.67 -9.93 -0.64
CA VAL A 52 -0.57 -9.48 -1.28
C VAL A 52 -1.79 -9.95 -0.49
N ARG A 53 -2.75 -9.06 -0.30
CA ARG A 53 -4.05 -9.40 0.24
C ARG A 53 -5.07 -9.53 -0.88
N LEU A 54 -5.67 -10.71 -0.99
CA LEU A 54 -6.81 -11.01 -1.85
C LEU A 54 -8.12 -10.82 -1.07
N LEU A 55 -9.11 -10.19 -1.72
CA LEU A 55 -10.41 -9.88 -1.10
C LEU A 55 -11.38 -11.08 -1.06
N ASP A 56 -11.03 -12.18 -1.73
CA ASP A 56 -11.71 -13.46 -1.65
C ASP A 56 -10.72 -14.63 -1.93
N ALA A 57 -11.24 -15.85 -1.97
CA ALA A 57 -10.52 -17.07 -2.33
C ALA A 57 -10.77 -17.49 -3.79
N ASP A 58 -10.71 -16.55 -4.75
CA ASP A 58 -10.79 -16.87 -6.18
C ASP A 58 -9.65 -17.82 -6.58
N PRO A 59 -9.96 -19.05 -7.06
CA PRO A 59 -8.95 -19.98 -7.53
C PRO A 59 -8.05 -19.43 -8.64
N ARG A 60 -8.56 -18.52 -9.50
CA ARG A 60 -7.76 -17.89 -10.56
C ARG A 60 -6.70 -16.97 -9.99
N ALA A 61 -7.04 -16.19 -8.98
CA ALA A 61 -6.10 -15.32 -8.29
C ALA A 61 -5.07 -16.17 -7.52
N LEU A 62 -5.51 -17.14 -6.73
CA LEU A 62 -4.61 -18.02 -5.98
C LEU A 62 -3.61 -18.76 -6.88
N GLN A 63 -4.07 -19.26 -8.02
CA GLN A 63 -3.21 -19.92 -9.01
C GLN A 63 -2.21 -18.97 -9.65
N ALA A 64 -2.60 -17.70 -9.88
CA ALA A 64 -1.71 -16.70 -10.48
C ALA A 64 -0.53 -16.34 -9.57
N PHE A 65 -0.69 -16.47 -8.25
CA PHE A 65 0.37 -16.22 -7.27
C PHE A 65 1.22 -17.45 -6.93
N ALA A 66 1.00 -18.60 -7.59
CA ALA A 66 1.83 -19.78 -7.44
C ALA A 66 3.29 -19.47 -7.79
N ASP A 67 4.21 -19.99 -6.99
CA ASP A 67 5.68 -19.89 -7.16
C ASP A 67 6.23 -18.46 -7.22
N THR A 68 5.45 -17.45 -6.86
CA THR A 68 5.89 -16.04 -6.83
C THR A 68 6.77 -15.70 -5.62
N GLY A 69 6.71 -16.51 -4.56
CA GLY A 69 7.35 -16.25 -3.27
C GLY A 69 6.59 -15.25 -2.38
N LEU A 70 5.63 -14.49 -2.93
CA LEU A 70 4.81 -13.54 -2.18
C LEU A 70 3.95 -14.26 -1.14
N ALA A 71 3.88 -13.72 0.07
CA ALA A 71 2.92 -14.15 1.07
C ALA A 71 1.51 -13.72 0.65
N VAL A 72 0.55 -14.64 0.66
CA VAL A 72 -0.83 -14.39 0.23
C VAL A 72 -1.77 -14.45 1.42
N ASP A 73 -2.46 -13.36 1.68
CA ASP A 73 -3.59 -13.34 2.60
C ASP A 73 -4.90 -13.46 1.84
N VAL A 74 -5.75 -14.38 2.25
CA VAL A 74 -7.03 -14.68 1.60
C VAL A 74 -8.16 -14.23 2.50
N THR A 75 -9.00 -13.33 2.01
CA THR A 75 -10.16 -12.86 2.78
C THR A 75 -11.36 -13.79 2.58
N VAL A 76 -12.08 -14.10 3.67
CA VAL A 76 -13.42 -14.67 3.61
C VAL A 76 -14.40 -13.51 3.46
N PRO A 77 -15.20 -13.43 2.37
CA PRO A 77 -16.20 -12.38 2.24
C PRO A 77 -17.19 -12.39 3.41
N ASN A 78 -17.60 -11.21 3.88
CA ASN A 78 -18.49 -11.07 5.04
C ASN A 78 -19.76 -11.92 4.92
N GLY A 79 -20.35 -12.04 3.72
CA GLY A 79 -21.53 -12.85 3.46
C GLY A 79 -21.37 -14.36 3.72
N ASP A 80 -20.15 -14.88 3.68
CA ASP A 80 -19.87 -16.30 3.94
C ASP A 80 -19.54 -16.59 5.41
N VAL A 81 -19.19 -15.57 6.21
CA VAL A 81 -18.79 -15.74 7.63
C VAL A 81 -19.83 -16.52 8.46
N PRO A 82 -21.15 -16.25 8.38
CA PRO A 82 -22.14 -16.99 9.16
C PRO A 82 -22.21 -18.49 8.83
N ARG A 83 -21.80 -18.90 7.62
CA ARG A 83 -21.84 -20.31 7.21
C ARG A 83 -20.69 -21.10 7.82
N LEU A 84 -19.58 -20.44 8.13
CA LEU A 84 -18.38 -21.04 8.70
C LEU A 84 -18.52 -21.41 10.18
N VAL A 85 -19.59 -20.99 10.86
CA VAL A 85 -19.93 -21.49 12.21
C VAL A 85 -20.29 -22.98 12.20
N ASN A 86 -20.59 -23.55 11.01
CA ASN A 86 -20.71 -24.99 10.81
C ASN A 86 -19.35 -25.59 10.44
N LEU A 87 -18.80 -26.47 11.30
CA LEU A 87 -17.48 -27.06 11.10
C LEU A 87 -17.36 -27.85 9.79
N THR A 88 -18.38 -28.61 9.40
CA THR A 88 -18.39 -29.36 8.12
C THR A 88 -18.29 -28.42 6.93
N PHE A 89 -18.95 -27.26 7.01
CA PHE A 89 -18.83 -26.21 5.99
C PHE A 89 -17.42 -25.60 5.97
N ALA A 90 -16.84 -25.28 7.14
CA ALA A 90 -15.48 -24.76 7.24
C ALA A 90 -14.42 -25.73 6.69
N GLN A 91 -14.52 -27.02 7.03
CA GLN A 91 -13.66 -28.08 6.48
C GLN A 91 -13.77 -28.19 4.97
N ARG A 92 -15.00 -28.13 4.43
CA ARG A 92 -15.21 -28.10 2.98
C ARG A 92 -14.58 -26.85 2.36
N TRP A 93 -14.80 -25.69 2.96
CA TRP A 93 -14.26 -24.41 2.48
C TRP A 93 -12.74 -24.49 2.36
N VAL A 94 -12.02 -24.89 3.43
CA VAL A 94 -10.55 -25.05 3.40
C VAL A 94 -10.12 -26.05 2.33
N ARG A 95 -10.76 -27.24 2.28
CA ARG A 95 -10.41 -28.29 1.31
C ARG A 95 -10.61 -27.86 -0.15
N THR A 96 -11.58 -27.01 -0.43
CA THR A 96 -11.92 -26.61 -1.81
C THR A 96 -11.33 -25.28 -2.24
N ARG A 97 -11.03 -24.38 -1.30
CA ARG A 97 -10.63 -23.00 -1.59
C ARG A 97 -9.18 -22.70 -1.26
N VAL A 98 -8.57 -23.44 -0.33
CA VAL A 98 -7.23 -23.14 0.20
C VAL A 98 -6.26 -24.30 -0.04
N ALA A 99 -6.60 -25.49 0.45
CA ALA A 99 -5.70 -26.64 0.40
C ALA A 99 -5.16 -27.00 -1.01
N PRO A 100 -5.94 -26.87 -2.11
CA PRO A 100 -5.41 -27.18 -3.45
C PRO A 100 -4.29 -26.25 -3.93
N PHE A 101 -4.14 -25.07 -3.31
CA PHE A 101 -3.18 -24.05 -3.73
C PHE A 101 -2.01 -23.91 -2.75
N ALA A 102 -2.14 -24.43 -1.52
CA ALA A 102 -1.19 -24.19 -0.43
C ALA A 102 0.22 -24.75 -0.68
N GLU A 103 0.40 -25.69 -1.61
CA GLU A 103 1.71 -26.23 -1.97
C GLU A 103 2.52 -25.27 -2.85
N ALA A 104 1.89 -24.66 -3.85
CA ALA A 104 2.56 -23.77 -4.82
C ALA A 104 2.42 -22.28 -4.47
N THR A 105 1.33 -21.91 -3.79
CA THR A 105 1.05 -20.53 -3.38
C THR A 105 1.30 -20.41 -1.88
N ASN A 106 2.15 -19.47 -1.47
CA ASN A 106 2.49 -19.20 -0.07
C ASN A 106 1.33 -18.49 0.65
N ILE A 107 0.23 -19.21 0.90
CA ILE A 107 -0.93 -18.70 1.63
C ILE A 107 -0.56 -18.59 3.11
N SER A 108 -0.35 -17.38 3.60
CA SER A 108 0.08 -17.13 4.98
C SER A 108 -1.08 -16.96 5.95
N ARG A 109 -2.20 -16.36 5.50
CA ARG A 109 -3.34 -16.06 6.38
C ARG A 109 -4.68 -16.23 5.69
N ILE A 110 -5.66 -16.66 6.49
CA ILE A 110 -7.10 -16.52 6.18
C ILE A 110 -7.66 -15.39 7.04
N LEU A 111 -8.18 -14.36 6.40
CA LEU A 111 -8.77 -13.18 7.02
C LEU A 111 -10.29 -13.33 7.06
N VAL A 112 -10.87 -13.60 8.23
CA VAL A 112 -12.30 -13.87 8.37
C VAL A 112 -13.09 -12.58 8.38
N GLY A 113 -13.68 -12.26 7.23
CA GLY A 113 -14.38 -11.00 7.03
C GLY A 113 -13.45 -9.80 6.89
N ASN A 114 -14.06 -8.64 6.67
CA ASN A 114 -13.42 -7.32 6.72
C ASN A 114 -14.32 -6.38 7.51
N GLU A 115 -13.79 -5.80 8.58
CA GLU A 115 -14.49 -4.83 9.43
C GLU A 115 -15.85 -5.33 9.96
N VAL A 116 -15.91 -6.62 10.31
CA VAL A 116 -17.15 -7.28 10.76
C VAL A 116 -17.74 -6.60 11.99
N ILE A 117 -16.88 -6.11 12.90
CA ILE A 117 -17.32 -5.56 14.19
C ILE A 117 -18.01 -4.20 14.03
N SER A 118 -17.56 -3.35 13.11
CA SER A 118 -18.12 -2.00 12.89
C SER A 118 -19.45 -2.03 12.13
N GLN A 119 -19.76 -3.10 11.38
CA GLN A 119 -21.03 -3.20 10.64
C GLN A 119 -22.29 -3.32 11.51
N ALA A 120 -22.14 -3.50 12.83
CA ALA A 120 -23.24 -3.63 13.78
C ALA A 120 -24.30 -4.72 13.41
N ASN A 121 -23.94 -5.65 12.52
CA ASN A 121 -24.81 -6.75 12.12
C ASN A 121 -24.67 -7.88 13.15
N ARG A 122 -25.75 -8.11 13.91
CA ARG A 122 -25.77 -9.09 15.01
C ARG A 122 -25.35 -10.50 14.57
N THR A 123 -25.79 -10.95 13.40
CA THR A 123 -25.46 -12.29 12.90
C THR A 123 -23.97 -12.38 12.58
N LEU A 124 -23.40 -11.39 11.89
CA LEU A 124 -21.97 -11.37 11.56
C LEU A 124 -21.10 -11.28 12.82
N LEU A 125 -21.45 -10.39 13.75
CA LEU A 125 -20.77 -10.22 15.03
C LEU A 125 -20.67 -11.54 15.81
N LEU A 126 -21.80 -12.23 15.99
CA LEU A 126 -21.84 -13.49 16.73
C LEU A 126 -21.18 -14.65 15.99
N SER A 127 -21.00 -14.54 14.68
CA SER A 127 -20.39 -15.58 13.84
C SER A 127 -18.87 -15.49 13.75
N LEU A 128 -18.28 -14.31 14.00
CA LEU A 128 -16.87 -14.03 13.74
C LEU A 128 -15.92 -15.02 14.45
N VAL A 129 -15.93 -15.04 15.78
CA VAL A 129 -15.00 -15.87 16.55
C VAL A 129 -15.26 -17.38 16.34
N PRO A 130 -16.51 -17.88 16.33
CA PRO A 130 -16.79 -19.28 16.00
C PRO A 130 -16.32 -19.68 14.59
N ALA A 131 -16.48 -18.80 13.59
CA ALA A 131 -15.99 -19.05 12.23
C ALA A 131 -14.45 -19.16 12.19
N MET A 132 -13.75 -18.28 12.90
CA MET A 132 -12.28 -18.32 13.02
C MET A 132 -11.81 -19.63 13.69
N GLN A 133 -12.45 -20.04 14.77
CA GLN A 133 -12.15 -21.29 15.47
C GLN A 133 -12.37 -22.53 14.59
N ASN A 134 -13.46 -22.56 13.84
CA ASN A 134 -13.75 -23.66 12.91
C ASN A 134 -12.78 -23.70 11.73
N LEU A 135 -12.40 -22.55 11.17
CA LEU A 135 -11.38 -22.49 10.12
C LEU A 135 -10.03 -22.96 10.62
N HIS A 136 -9.62 -22.56 11.84
CA HIS A 136 -8.39 -23.09 12.44
C HIS A 136 -8.47 -24.60 12.64
N THR A 137 -9.59 -25.13 13.14
CA THR A 137 -9.81 -26.59 13.28
C THR A 137 -9.73 -27.31 11.93
N ALA A 138 -10.29 -26.72 10.88
CA ALA A 138 -10.20 -27.24 9.51
C ALA A 138 -8.75 -27.23 8.99
N LEU A 139 -7.97 -26.18 9.26
CA LEU A 139 -6.55 -26.13 8.94
C LEU A 139 -5.74 -27.16 9.73
N VAL A 140 -6.06 -27.42 11.00
CA VAL A 140 -5.44 -28.50 11.79
C VAL A 140 -5.72 -29.84 11.15
N THR A 141 -6.97 -30.09 10.74
CA THR A 141 -7.38 -31.33 10.06
C THR A 141 -6.63 -31.52 8.74
N ALA A 142 -6.36 -30.43 8.02
CA ALA A 142 -5.59 -30.43 6.78
C ALA A 142 -4.06 -30.38 6.98
N SER A 143 -3.58 -30.36 8.23
CA SER A 143 -2.16 -30.16 8.58
C SER A 143 -1.53 -28.83 8.13
N LEU A 144 -2.35 -27.82 7.80
CA LEU A 144 -1.92 -26.50 7.31
C LEU A 144 -1.80 -25.43 8.41
N HIS A 145 -2.29 -25.71 9.63
CA HIS A 145 -2.34 -24.74 10.74
C HIS A 145 -0.99 -24.15 11.20
N ARG A 146 0.12 -24.79 10.83
CA ARG A 146 1.48 -24.30 11.15
C ARG A 146 1.94 -23.22 10.19
N GLU A 147 1.44 -23.26 8.96
CA GLU A 147 1.81 -22.36 7.86
C GLU A 147 0.76 -21.25 7.70
N ILE A 148 -0.52 -21.59 7.86
CA ILE A 148 -1.64 -20.67 7.63
C ILE A 148 -2.24 -20.22 8.97
N LYS A 149 -2.18 -18.92 9.25
CA LYS A 149 -2.85 -18.31 10.42
C LYS A 149 -4.27 -17.85 10.08
N VAL A 150 -5.10 -17.66 11.11
CA VAL A 150 -6.46 -17.13 10.97
C VAL A 150 -6.56 -15.85 11.76
N SER A 151 -6.93 -14.76 11.11
CA SER A 151 -7.15 -13.44 11.74
C SER A 151 -8.38 -12.76 11.14
N SER A 152 -8.64 -11.50 11.50
CA SER A 152 -9.72 -10.67 10.95
C SER A 152 -9.28 -9.19 11.00
N PRO A 153 -9.34 -8.46 9.88
CA PRO A 153 -9.11 -7.02 9.86
C PRO A 153 -10.26 -6.23 10.46
N HIS A 154 -9.93 -5.20 11.23
CA HIS A 154 -10.89 -4.37 11.94
C HIS A 154 -10.71 -2.88 11.66
N SER A 155 -11.81 -2.17 11.38
CA SER A 155 -11.84 -0.71 11.40
C SER A 155 -11.45 -0.18 12.78
N LEU A 156 -10.87 1.02 12.85
CA LEU A 156 -10.65 1.72 14.12
C LEU A 156 -11.94 2.12 14.84
N GLU A 157 -13.11 2.05 14.18
CA GLU A 157 -14.42 2.25 14.81
C GLU A 157 -14.76 1.22 15.91
N ILE A 158 -13.95 0.16 16.04
CA ILE A 158 -14.02 -0.76 17.19
C ILE A 158 -13.67 -0.11 18.53
N LEU A 159 -13.05 1.08 18.50
CA LEU A 159 -12.70 1.86 19.67
C LEU A 159 -13.84 2.82 20.06
N SER A 160 -14.14 2.93 21.35
CA SER A 160 -14.99 3.99 21.90
C SER A 160 -14.18 5.23 22.29
N ALA A 161 -12.89 5.06 22.59
CA ALA A 161 -11.95 6.13 22.87
C ALA A 161 -10.60 5.82 22.22
N SER A 162 -10.00 6.83 21.62
CA SER A 162 -8.68 6.76 20.96
C SER A 162 -7.81 7.99 21.18
N THR A 163 -8.37 9.07 21.74
CA THR A 163 -7.66 10.32 22.03
C THR A 163 -7.79 10.66 23.52
N PRO A 164 -6.67 10.82 24.25
CA PRO A 164 -5.32 10.52 23.80
C PRO A 164 -5.09 9.00 23.61
N PRO A 165 -4.02 8.56 22.90
CA PRO A 165 -3.77 7.14 22.63
C PRO A 165 -3.73 6.25 23.88
N SER A 166 -3.17 6.74 25.00
CA SER A 166 -3.15 6.02 26.28
C SER A 166 -4.55 5.72 26.84
N ALA A 167 -5.57 6.49 26.45
CA ALA A 167 -6.97 6.29 26.81
C ALA A 167 -7.69 5.26 25.92
N GLY A 168 -7.00 4.71 24.90
CA GLY A 168 -7.51 3.72 23.97
C GLY A 168 -8.38 2.65 24.63
N GLN A 169 -9.62 2.50 24.17
CA GLN A 169 -10.60 1.56 24.74
C GLN A 169 -11.51 1.00 23.63
N PHE A 170 -11.77 -0.32 23.65
CA PHE A 170 -12.78 -0.94 22.81
C PHE A 170 -14.20 -0.57 23.25
N ARG A 171 -15.14 -0.54 22.31
CA ARG A 171 -16.55 -0.25 22.60
C ARG A 171 -17.12 -1.12 23.71
N ASP A 172 -17.85 -0.49 24.62
CA ASP A 172 -18.49 -1.16 25.75
C ASP A 172 -19.42 -2.29 25.29
N GLY A 173 -19.28 -3.45 25.92
CA GLY A 173 -20.03 -4.66 25.60
C GLY A 173 -19.38 -5.48 24.48
N TYR A 174 -18.82 -4.84 23.45
CA TYR A 174 -18.10 -5.53 22.39
C TYR A 174 -16.74 -6.03 22.89
N ASP A 175 -16.09 -5.23 23.74
CA ASP A 175 -14.87 -5.55 24.47
C ASP A 175 -14.90 -6.94 25.13
N LYS A 176 -16.00 -7.26 25.83
CA LYS A 176 -16.19 -8.53 26.55
C LYS A 176 -16.77 -9.62 25.68
N ALA A 177 -17.80 -9.31 24.88
CA ALA A 177 -18.56 -10.32 24.16
C ALA A 177 -17.83 -10.84 22.92
N ILE A 178 -17.03 -9.99 22.26
CA ILE A 178 -16.45 -10.29 20.94
C ILE A 178 -14.93 -10.17 20.97
N VAL A 179 -14.41 -9.01 21.41
CA VAL A 179 -12.98 -8.68 21.27
C VAL A 179 -12.11 -9.52 22.20
N LYS A 180 -12.51 -9.73 23.47
CA LYS A 180 -11.75 -10.58 24.40
C LYS A 180 -11.67 -12.05 23.95
N PRO A 181 -12.76 -12.71 23.53
CA PRO A 181 -12.68 -14.04 22.90
C PRO A 181 -11.81 -14.09 21.64
N LEU A 182 -11.91 -13.07 20.78
CA LEU A 182 -11.07 -12.93 19.60
C LEU A 182 -9.59 -12.85 19.96
N LEU A 183 -9.19 -11.92 20.84
CA LEU A 183 -7.80 -11.77 21.30
C LEU A 183 -7.27 -13.04 21.98
N SER A 184 -8.12 -13.74 22.72
CA SER A 184 -7.77 -15.05 23.32
C SER A 184 -7.45 -16.10 22.25
N PHE A 185 -8.25 -16.16 21.19
CA PHE A 185 -8.01 -17.04 20.05
C PHE A 185 -6.72 -16.67 19.30
N LEU A 186 -6.51 -15.38 19.04
CA LEU A 186 -5.33 -14.87 18.34
C LEU A 186 -4.04 -15.21 19.12
N ARG A 187 -4.02 -14.93 20.44
CA ARG A 187 -2.91 -15.32 21.32
C ARG A 187 -2.67 -16.83 21.27
N ALA A 188 -3.72 -17.64 21.39
CA ALA A 188 -3.59 -19.11 21.45
C ALA A 188 -3.08 -19.72 20.13
N THR A 189 -3.28 -19.05 19.00
CA THR A 189 -2.88 -19.53 17.67
C THR A 189 -1.63 -18.84 17.10
N GLY A 190 -1.12 -17.83 17.82
CA GLY A 190 -0.02 -16.99 17.37
C GLY A 190 -0.36 -16.19 16.12
N ALA A 191 -1.62 -15.73 15.99
CA ALA A 191 -2.08 -14.89 14.91
C ALA A 191 -2.14 -13.42 15.37
N PRO A 192 -1.85 -12.44 14.50
CA PRO A 192 -1.86 -11.03 14.88
C PRO A 192 -3.28 -10.46 14.96
N PHE A 193 -3.45 -9.41 15.76
CA PHE A 193 -4.60 -8.51 15.70
C PHE A 193 -4.40 -7.52 14.55
N MET A 194 -5.36 -7.47 13.63
CA MET A 194 -5.22 -6.77 12.37
C MET A 194 -6.16 -5.56 12.32
N VAL A 195 -5.63 -4.39 11.98
CA VAL A 195 -6.41 -3.15 11.91
C VAL A 195 -6.28 -2.44 10.56
N ASN A 196 -7.40 -1.90 10.10
CA ASN A 196 -7.47 -0.96 8.99
C ASN A 196 -7.32 0.45 9.58
N ALA A 197 -6.13 1.02 9.47
CA ALA A 197 -5.77 2.28 10.12
C ALA A 197 -5.58 3.38 9.06
N TYR A 198 -6.52 4.32 9.03
CA TYR A 198 -6.54 5.40 8.04
C TYR A 198 -6.54 6.75 8.76
N PRO A 199 -5.39 7.44 8.83
CA PRO A 199 -5.32 8.85 9.20
C PRO A 199 -6.23 9.74 8.33
N PHE A 200 -6.41 9.38 7.06
CA PHE A 200 -7.22 10.14 6.10
C PHE A 200 -8.64 10.47 6.62
N TYR A 201 -9.36 9.47 7.15
CA TYR A 201 -10.76 9.68 7.58
C TYR A 201 -10.91 10.51 8.87
N GLY A 202 -9.83 10.69 9.64
CA GLY A 202 -9.84 11.45 10.89
C GLY A 202 -9.24 12.85 10.78
N LEU A 203 -8.77 13.25 9.60
CA LEU A 203 -8.02 14.49 9.44
C LEU A 203 -8.92 15.74 9.43
N THR A 204 -8.28 16.84 9.80
CA THR A 204 -8.73 18.21 9.62
C THR A 204 -7.64 18.98 8.89
N SER A 205 -7.92 20.18 8.38
CA SER A 205 -6.90 21.02 7.73
C SER A 205 -5.67 21.26 8.62
N ASP A 206 -5.87 21.42 9.92
CA ASP A 206 -4.79 21.68 10.90
C ASP A 206 -3.96 20.43 11.24
N THR A 207 -4.46 19.24 10.92
CA THR A 207 -3.81 17.96 11.24
C THR A 207 -3.22 17.27 10.01
N LEU A 208 -3.19 17.95 8.86
CA LEU A 208 -2.67 17.38 7.61
C LEU A 208 -1.20 16.96 7.73
N ASP A 209 -0.33 17.84 8.21
CA ASP A 209 1.09 17.51 8.35
C ASP A 209 1.33 16.39 9.38
N TYR A 210 0.53 16.35 10.43
CA TYR A 210 0.51 15.27 11.41
C TYR A 210 0.05 13.93 10.81
N ALA A 211 -0.92 13.95 9.89
CA ALA A 211 -1.37 12.75 9.18
C ALA A 211 -0.38 12.26 8.12
N LEU A 212 0.37 13.17 7.49
CA LEU A 212 1.31 12.89 6.39
C LEU A 212 2.76 12.62 6.84
N PHE A 213 3.02 12.50 8.16
CA PHE A 213 4.37 12.35 8.72
C PHE A 213 5.31 13.53 8.40
N ARG A 214 4.76 14.71 8.11
CA ARG A 214 5.54 15.93 7.85
C ARG A 214 5.94 16.57 9.17
N VAL A 215 6.88 17.52 9.13
CA VAL A 215 7.32 18.24 10.33
C VAL A 215 6.15 18.99 10.94
N ASN A 216 5.85 18.72 12.21
CA ASN A 216 4.77 19.34 12.96
C ASN A 216 5.14 19.41 14.45
N ALA A 217 4.32 20.08 15.26
CA ALA A 217 4.57 20.23 16.70
C ALA A 217 4.40 18.94 17.51
N GLY A 218 3.79 17.91 16.93
CA GLY A 218 3.33 16.70 17.61
C GLY A 218 2.12 16.95 18.52
N VAL A 219 1.55 15.85 18.99
CA VAL A 219 0.44 15.84 19.96
C VAL A 219 0.93 15.12 21.21
N MET A 220 0.94 15.83 22.34
CA MET A 220 1.27 15.24 23.63
C MET A 220 0.11 14.42 24.15
N ASP A 221 0.37 13.17 24.52
CA ASP A 221 -0.56 12.33 25.27
C ASP A 221 -0.38 12.59 26.77
N GLU A 222 -1.25 13.42 27.34
CA GLU A 222 -1.22 13.78 28.78
C GLU A 222 -1.31 12.56 29.72
N GLY A 223 -1.89 11.44 29.27
CA GLY A 223 -2.02 10.23 30.08
C GLY A 223 -0.74 9.41 30.17
N SER A 224 0.07 9.38 29.11
CA SER A 224 1.34 8.63 29.06
C SER A 224 2.60 9.51 29.12
N GLY A 225 2.48 10.81 28.86
CA GLY A 225 3.60 11.74 28.67
C GLY A 225 4.36 11.55 27.36
N LEU A 226 3.81 10.76 26.42
CA LEU A 226 4.44 10.48 25.13
C LEU A 226 4.04 11.50 24.07
N LEU A 227 5.01 11.95 23.27
CA LEU A 227 4.77 12.82 22.14
C LEU A 227 4.56 11.98 20.88
N TYR A 228 3.41 12.16 20.23
CA TYR A 228 3.13 11.56 18.94
C TYR A 228 3.39 12.58 17.85
N THR A 229 4.28 12.27 16.90
CA THR A 229 4.62 13.17 15.79
C THR A 229 3.89 12.82 14.49
N ASN A 230 3.15 11.70 14.48
CA ASN A 230 2.28 11.35 13.37
C ASN A 230 1.00 10.64 13.84
N MET A 231 -0.07 10.76 13.05
CA MET A 231 -1.38 10.23 13.39
C MET A 231 -1.46 8.70 13.38
N LEU A 232 -0.69 8.03 12.51
CA LEU A 232 -0.73 6.57 12.41
C LEU A 232 -0.20 5.92 13.70
N ASP A 233 0.90 6.42 14.26
CA ASP A 233 1.43 5.95 15.54
C ASP A 233 0.40 6.09 16.67
N ALA A 234 -0.28 7.25 16.72
CA ALA A 234 -1.32 7.50 17.71
C ALA A 234 -2.50 6.52 17.56
N GLN A 235 -2.90 6.22 16.33
CA GLN A 235 -3.95 5.23 16.05
C GLN A 235 -3.55 3.82 16.49
N LEU A 236 -2.31 3.40 16.18
CA LEU A 236 -1.80 2.07 16.56
C LEU A 236 -1.64 1.95 18.09
N ASP A 237 -1.17 3.00 18.76
CA ASP A 237 -1.00 3.00 20.21
C ASP A 237 -2.32 3.10 20.97
N ALA A 238 -3.36 3.70 20.38
CA ALA A 238 -4.73 3.62 20.88
C ALA A 238 -5.25 2.17 20.85
N VAL A 239 -5.04 1.46 19.74
CA VAL A 239 -5.40 0.03 19.62
C VAL A 239 -4.63 -0.80 20.65
N HIS A 240 -3.31 -0.60 20.75
CA HIS A 240 -2.48 -1.32 21.69
C HIS A 240 -2.88 -1.04 23.15
N SER A 241 -3.22 0.21 23.49
CA SER A 241 -3.73 0.56 24.81
C SER A 241 -5.06 -0.14 25.11
N ALA A 242 -5.98 -0.21 24.15
CA ALA A 242 -7.24 -0.95 24.29
C ALA A 242 -7.01 -2.45 24.52
N MET A 243 -6.07 -3.07 23.79
CA MET A 243 -5.68 -4.47 23.97
C MET A 243 -5.04 -4.71 25.35
N ARG A 244 -4.15 -3.82 25.79
CA ARG A 244 -3.52 -3.90 27.13
C ARG A 244 -4.55 -3.82 28.25
N ARG A 245 -5.58 -2.98 28.14
CA ARG A 245 -6.68 -2.91 29.13
C ARG A 245 -7.43 -4.23 29.28
N LEU A 246 -7.56 -5.01 28.20
CA LEU A 246 -8.14 -6.35 28.24
C LEU A 246 -7.15 -7.44 28.69
N GLY A 247 -5.89 -7.09 28.89
CA GLY A 247 -4.82 -8.00 29.29
C GLY A 247 -4.14 -8.71 28.12
N PHE A 248 -4.14 -8.12 26.91
CA PHE A 248 -3.61 -8.69 25.65
C PHE A 248 -2.55 -7.82 24.97
N GLY A 249 -1.70 -7.15 25.74
CA GLY A 249 -0.61 -6.33 25.21
C GLY A 249 0.49 -7.09 24.46
N ASP A 250 0.56 -8.40 24.63
CA ASP A 250 1.50 -9.33 24.00
C ASP A 250 1.02 -9.85 22.64
N VAL A 251 -0.24 -9.60 22.27
CA VAL A 251 -0.74 -9.97 20.93
C VAL A 251 -0.24 -8.94 19.93
N ASP A 252 0.41 -9.42 18.87
CA ASP A 252 0.96 -8.55 17.82
C ASP A 252 -0.12 -7.73 17.12
N VAL A 253 0.25 -6.53 16.68
CA VAL A 253 -0.60 -5.63 15.90
C VAL A 253 -0.02 -5.52 14.49
N VAL A 254 -0.88 -5.69 13.49
CA VAL A 254 -0.56 -5.58 12.06
C VAL A 254 -1.50 -4.58 11.41
N VAL A 255 -0.96 -3.75 10.50
CA VAL A 255 -1.75 -2.81 9.70
C VAL A 255 -2.24 -3.56 8.45
N ALA A 256 -3.49 -4.00 8.48
CA ALA A 256 -4.09 -4.77 7.39
C ALA A 256 -4.45 -3.92 6.18
N GLU A 257 -4.76 -2.64 6.42
CA GLU A 257 -4.97 -1.63 5.40
C GLU A 257 -4.57 -0.27 5.93
N THR A 258 -3.90 0.50 5.09
CA THR A 258 -3.70 1.93 5.26
C THR A 258 -3.43 2.56 3.90
N GLY A 259 -3.83 3.80 3.68
CA GLY A 259 -3.68 4.42 2.37
C GLY A 259 -4.23 5.83 2.34
N TRP A 260 -4.08 6.45 1.19
CA TRP A 260 -4.46 7.84 1.00
C TRP A 260 -4.93 8.08 -0.44
N PRO A 261 -6.10 8.73 -0.64
CA PRO A 261 -6.65 8.91 -1.97
C PRO A 261 -5.94 10.03 -2.73
N SER A 262 -5.72 9.80 -4.02
CA SER A 262 -5.05 10.73 -4.95
C SER A 262 -5.98 11.80 -5.52
N ALA A 263 -7.29 11.55 -5.47
CA ALA A 263 -8.34 12.47 -5.89
C ALA A 263 -9.56 12.26 -5.02
N GLY A 264 -10.40 13.28 -4.86
CA GLY A 264 -11.61 13.22 -4.05
C GLY A 264 -12.60 14.31 -4.42
N GLU A 265 -13.63 14.42 -3.60
CA GLU A 265 -14.65 15.44 -3.73
C GLU A 265 -14.10 16.83 -3.36
N TYR A 266 -14.74 17.90 -3.82
CA TYR A 266 -14.29 19.27 -3.54
C TYR A 266 -14.29 19.65 -2.04
N TRP A 267 -15.02 18.90 -1.20
CA TRP A 267 -15.11 19.11 0.24
C TRP A 267 -14.20 18.19 1.05
N GLU A 268 -13.57 17.20 0.41
CA GLU A 268 -12.63 16.31 1.08
C GLU A 268 -11.30 17.04 1.27
N VAL A 269 -10.86 17.14 2.52
CA VAL A 269 -9.59 17.81 2.85
C VAL A 269 -8.45 16.84 2.61
N GLY A 270 -7.34 17.35 2.10
CA GLY A 270 -6.10 16.59 2.00
C GLY A 270 -6.07 15.55 0.89
N VAL A 271 -6.93 15.64 -0.13
CA VAL A 271 -6.85 14.78 -1.33
C VAL A 271 -5.89 15.36 -2.37
N GLY A 272 -5.10 14.50 -3.00
CA GLY A 272 -4.14 14.90 -4.04
C GLY A 272 -3.09 13.83 -4.27
N ALA A 273 -2.62 13.68 -5.51
CA ALA A 273 -1.61 12.68 -5.85
C ALA A 273 -0.27 12.90 -5.11
N ASP A 274 0.09 14.15 -4.85
CA ASP A 274 1.27 14.52 -4.06
C ASP A 274 1.11 14.16 -2.57
N LEU A 275 -0.08 14.36 -2.01
CA LEU A 275 -0.40 14.00 -0.62
C LEU A 275 -0.48 12.48 -0.45
N ALA A 276 -1.08 11.78 -1.41
CA ALA A 276 -1.13 10.32 -1.45
C ALA A 276 0.25 9.69 -1.56
N ARG A 277 1.11 10.25 -2.44
CA ARG A 277 2.52 9.90 -2.55
C ARG A 277 3.23 10.05 -1.22
N ASP A 278 3.13 11.23 -0.60
CA ASP A 278 3.82 11.53 0.65
C ASP A 278 3.37 10.59 1.76
N TYR A 279 2.05 10.36 1.90
CA TYR A 279 1.51 9.45 2.89
C TYR A 279 2.03 8.02 2.72
N ASN A 280 1.83 7.42 1.55
CA ASN A 280 2.16 6.01 1.32
C ASN A 280 3.67 5.77 1.43
N LYS A 281 4.48 6.67 0.87
CA LYS A 281 5.95 6.62 0.99
C LYS A 281 6.41 6.73 2.44
N ASN A 282 5.85 7.67 3.20
CA ASN A 282 6.24 7.89 4.59
C ASN A 282 5.75 6.77 5.51
N ALA A 283 4.54 6.24 5.30
CA ALA A 283 4.00 5.13 6.08
C ALA A 283 4.86 3.86 5.91
N ILE A 284 5.22 3.50 4.67
CA ILE A 284 6.12 2.37 4.38
C ILE A 284 7.47 2.57 5.06
N ARG A 285 8.09 3.75 4.86
CA ARG A 285 9.40 4.06 5.44
C ARG A 285 9.37 4.01 6.96
N HIS A 286 8.37 4.61 7.59
CA HIS A 286 8.26 4.74 9.04
C HIS A 286 8.04 3.39 9.70
N LEU A 287 6.99 2.65 9.30
CA LEU A 287 6.65 1.37 9.90
C LEU A 287 7.67 0.27 9.59
N GLY A 288 8.34 0.33 8.43
CA GLY A 288 9.43 -0.57 8.06
C GLY A 288 10.78 -0.23 8.72
N SER A 289 10.95 0.97 9.29
CA SER A 289 12.25 1.42 9.84
C SER A 289 12.70 0.69 11.10
N GLY A 290 11.77 0.05 11.81
CA GLY A 290 12.03 -0.55 13.12
C GLY A 290 12.03 0.42 14.30
N VAL A 291 11.79 1.72 14.08
CA VAL A 291 11.65 2.72 15.16
C VAL A 291 10.48 2.37 16.09
N GLY A 292 9.41 1.82 15.51
CA GLY A 292 8.17 1.51 16.21
C GLY A 292 7.30 2.75 16.44
N THR A 293 6.33 2.63 17.33
CA THR A 293 5.50 3.74 17.82
C THR A 293 6.02 4.21 19.19
N PRO A 294 5.62 5.39 19.70
CA PRO A 294 6.02 5.84 21.02
C PRO A 294 5.76 4.83 22.16
N LEU A 295 4.64 4.10 22.11
CA LEU A 295 4.26 3.12 23.14
C LEU A 295 4.73 1.70 22.83
N MET A 296 5.02 1.39 21.57
CA MET A 296 5.61 0.13 21.12
C MET A 296 6.92 0.41 20.36
N PRO A 297 7.99 0.88 21.04
CA PRO A 297 9.24 1.27 20.37
C PRO A 297 10.07 0.06 19.96
N ASN A 298 11.04 0.29 19.06
CA ASN A 298 12.03 -0.69 18.60
C ASN A 298 11.41 -1.93 17.93
N ARG A 299 10.33 -1.75 17.17
CA ARG A 299 9.72 -2.80 16.36
C ARG A 299 9.42 -2.31 14.96
N ALA A 300 9.58 -3.20 13.99
CA ALA A 300 8.99 -3.00 12.67
C ALA A 300 7.53 -3.47 12.71
N PHE A 301 6.67 -2.81 11.93
CA PHE A 301 5.30 -3.24 11.75
C PHE A 301 5.13 -3.80 10.36
N GLU A 302 4.45 -4.93 10.26
CA GLU A 302 3.91 -5.36 9.00
C GLU A 302 2.74 -4.43 8.63
N LEU A 303 2.75 -3.90 7.41
CA LEU A 303 1.68 -3.07 6.87
C LEU A 303 1.25 -3.52 5.48
N SER A 304 0.01 -3.24 5.12
CA SER A 304 -0.47 -3.40 3.74
C SER A 304 -1.10 -2.11 3.24
N ILE A 305 -0.61 -1.63 2.09
CA ILE A 305 -1.15 -0.42 1.45
C ILE A 305 -2.49 -0.75 0.78
N PHE A 306 -3.48 0.10 1.02
CA PHE A 306 -4.76 0.12 0.34
C PHE A 306 -4.77 1.27 -0.68
N SER A 307 -4.74 1.01 -1.98
CA SER A 307 -4.74 -0.30 -2.64
C SER A 307 -3.84 -0.32 -3.88
N LEU A 308 -3.72 -1.50 -4.52
CA LEU A 308 -2.87 -1.64 -5.69
C LEU A 308 -3.36 -0.80 -6.88
N PHE A 309 -4.67 -0.78 -7.13
CA PHE A 309 -5.28 -0.11 -8.26
C PHE A 309 -6.44 0.79 -7.84
N ASP A 310 -6.68 1.82 -8.63
CA ASP A 310 -7.94 2.57 -8.59
C ASP A 310 -9.13 1.64 -8.92
N GLU A 311 -10.18 1.71 -8.11
CA GLU A 311 -11.34 0.82 -8.18
C GLU A 311 -12.60 1.62 -8.54
N ASN A 312 -12.80 1.85 -9.84
CA ASN A 312 -13.86 2.73 -10.35
C ASN A 312 -15.29 2.31 -9.98
N LEU A 313 -15.52 1.05 -9.58
CA LEU A 313 -16.82 0.54 -9.15
C LEU A 313 -17.04 0.58 -7.62
N LYS A 314 -16.10 1.14 -6.83
CA LYS A 314 -16.34 1.35 -5.39
C LYS A 314 -17.50 2.33 -5.17
N PRO A 315 -18.44 2.05 -4.25
CA PRO A 315 -19.47 3.00 -3.86
C PRO A 315 -18.88 4.09 -2.95
N GLY A 316 -19.62 5.17 -2.72
CA GLY A 316 -19.21 6.26 -1.84
C GLY A 316 -18.62 7.46 -2.59
N PRO A 317 -17.92 8.35 -1.87
CA PRO A 317 -17.28 9.54 -2.42
C PRO A 317 -16.30 9.23 -3.56
N VAL A 318 -15.91 10.26 -4.31
CA VAL A 318 -14.86 10.14 -5.33
C VAL A 318 -13.55 9.56 -4.75
N SER A 319 -13.17 9.90 -3.52
CA SER A 319 -11.97 9.37 -2.86
C SER A 319 -11.88 7.84 -2.85
N GLU A 320 -13.00 7.16 -2.61
CA GLU A 320 -13.06 5.70 -2.58
C GLU A 320 -12.61 5.06 -3.90
N ARG A 321 -12.67 5.76 -5.03
CA ARG A 321 -12.26 5.23 -6.34
C ARG A 321 -10.79 5.48 -6.65
N ASN A 322 -10.10 6.27 -5.83
CA ASN A 322 -8.79 6.87 -6.14
C ASN A 322 -7.70 6.55 -5.09
N PHE A 323 -7.80 5.41 -4.39
CA PHE A 323 -6.78 4.93 -3.44
C PHE A 323 -5.63 4.17 -4.11
N GLY A 324 -5.67 3.95 -5.43
CA GLY A 324 -4.70 3.16 -6.14
C GLY A 324 -3.30 3.75 -6.11
N LEU A 325 -2.30 2.89 -5.96
CA LEU A 325 -0.90 3.21 -6.28
C LEU A 325 -0.68 3.27 -7.80
N TYR A 326 -1.45 2.48 -8.55
CA TYR A 326 -1.35 2.36 -10.00
C TYR A 326 -2.72 2.49 -10.67
N HIS A 327 -2.72 2.97 -11.91
CA HIS A 327 -3.87 2.84 -12.78
C HIS A 327 -4.02 1.39 -13.27
N ALA A 328 -5.16 1.08 -13.89
CA ALA A 328 -5.45 -0.27 -14.39
C ALA A 328 -4.47 -0.77 -15.48
N ASP A 329 -3.78 0.14 -16.16
CA ASP A 329 -2.71 -0.18 -17.12
C ASP A 329 -1.33 -0.38 -16.46
N MET A 330 -1.27 -0.41 -15.12
CA MET A 330 -0.07 -0.54 -14.29
C MET A 330 0.89 0.65 -14.37
N THR A 331 0.48 1.78 -14.94
CA THR A 331 1.22 3.03 -14.80
C THR A 331 1.02 3.60 -13.39
N PRO A 332 2.07 4.18 -12.77
CA PRO A 332 1.94 4.73 -11.43
C PRO A 332 1.03 5.97 -11.44
N VAL A 333 0.10 6.06 -10.48
CA VAL A 333 -0.64 7.31 -10.21
C VAL A 333 0.33 8.38 -9.68
N TYR A 334 1.30 7.94 -8.88
CA TYR A 334 2.40 8.72 -8.35
C TYR A 334 3.57 7.79 -7.97
N ASP A 335 4.79 8.34 -7.89
CA ASP A 335 5.97 7.57 -7.50
C ASP A 335 6.18 7.58 -5.97
N ALA A 336 5.73 6.51 -5.31
CA ALA A 336 5.97 6.26 -3.89
C ALA A 336 7.24 5.42 -3.60
N GLY A 337 8.10 5.19 -4.60
CA GLY A 337 9.31 4.36 -4.46
C GLY A 337 9.03 2.86 -4.35
N ILE A 338 7.95 2.38 -4.96
CA ILE A 338 7.48 0.99 -4.87
C ILE A 338 8.17 0.08 -5.88
N LEU A 339 8.49 0.59 -7.08
CA LEU A 339 9.11 -0.21 -8.13
C LEU A 339 10.58 -0.48 -7.80
N THR A 340 11.00 -1.74 -7.87
CA THR A 340 12.40 -2.13 -7.81
C THR A 340 12.95 -2.09 -9.24
N ALA A 341 13.98 -1.27 -9.48
CA ALA A 341 14.64 -1.17 -10.80
C ALA A 341 15.02 -2.57 -11.34
N PRO A 342 15.02 -2.80 -12.67
CA PRO A 342 14.99 -4.14 -13.24
C PRO A 342 16.21 -4.95 -12.77
N GLN A 343 15.97 -6.07 -12.09
CA GLN A 343 17.02 -7.02 -11.80
C GLN A 343 17.56 -7.57 -13.13
N GLU A 344 18.85 -7.32 -13.41
CA GLU A 344 19.59 -8.08 -14.40
C GLU A 344 19.53 -9.55 -14.00
N VAL A 345 18.86 -10.36 -14.81
CA VAL A 345 18.77 -11.80 -14.62
C VAL A 345 20.19 -12.37 -14.73
N VAL A 346 20.71 -12.84 -13.60
CA VAL A 346 21.99 -13.55 -13.52
C VAL A 346 21.86 -14.89 -14.24
N VAL A 347 22.51 -15.02 -15.40
CA VAL A 347 22.79 -16.31 -16.04
C VAL A 347 24.32 -16.48 -16.07
N GLY A 348 24.86 -17.41 -15.28
CA GLY A 348 26.30 -17.75 -15.32
C GLY A 348 26.65 -18.70 -16.48
N PRO A 349 27.90 -19.21 -16.60
CA PRO A 349 29.19 -18.61 -16.27
C PRO A 349 30.03 -18.26 -17.53
N VAL A 350 30.73 -17.13 -17.44
CA VAL A 350 31.99 -16.68 -18.09
C VAL A 350 32.45 -17.38 -19.40
N VAL A 351 32.41 -16.62 -20.51
CA VAL A 351 33.52 -16.58 -21.47
C VAL A 351 34.02 -15.14 -21.54
N SER A 352 35.28 -14.97 -21.15
CA SER A 352 35.96 -13.69 -21.04
C SER A 352 36.41 -13.21 -22.41
N THR A 353 35.89 -12.08 -22.87
CA THR A 353 36.53 -11.27 -23.90
C THR A 353 36.61 -9.82 -23.44
N LYS A 354 37.84 -9.46 -23.06
CA LYS A 354 38.43 -8.12 -22.92
C LYS A 354 37.49 -6.92 -23.12
N VAL A 355 37.30 -6.19 -22.03
CA VAL A 355 36.81 -4.82 -22.00
C VAL A 355 37.83 -3.90 -22.65
N THR A 356 37.46 -3.31 -23.78
CA THR A 356 37.94 -1.99 -24.20
C THR A 356 36.93 -0.95 -23.72
N PRO A 357 37.35 0.29 -23.37
CA PRO A 357 36.46 1.30 -22.83
C PRO A 357 35.38 1.63 -23.86
N ALA A 358 34.10 1.58 -23.46
CA ALA A 358 33.01 2.01 -24.32
C ALA A 358 33.08 3.55 -24.50
N PRO A 359 32.73 4.07 -25.69
CA PRO A 359 32.88 5.47 -26.06
C PRO A 359 31.71 6.33 -25.57
N GLU A 360 31.92 7.65 -25.60
CA GLU A 360 30.91 8.70 -25.39
C GLU A 360 29.57 8.39 -26.08
N ALA A 361 28.48 8.65 -25.35
CA ALA A 361 27.10 8.43 -25.75
C ALA A 361 26.71 9.27 -26.99
N ALA A 362 26.05 8.62 -27.95
CA ALA A 362 25.41 9.27 -29.09
C ALA A 362 23.97 9.71 -28.77
N GLU A 363 23.61 10.84 -29.36
CA GLU A 363 22.44 11.71 -29.21
C GLU A 363 21.08 10.99 -29.32
N GLY A 364 20.30 11.00 -28.23
CA GLY A 364 18.86 10.75 -28.24
C GLY A 364 18.09 12.08 -28.23
N ARG A 365 16.92 12.12 -28.90
CA ARG A 365 16.02 13.30 -28.84
C ARG A 365 15.63 13.60 -27.39
N ARG A 366 15.61 14.88 -27.04
CA ARG A 366 15.29 15.39 -25.70
C ARG A 366 14.15 16.38 -25.82
N TRP A 367 13.33 16.47 -24.78
CA TRP A 367 12.23 17.43 -24.66
C TRP A 367 12.29 18.14 -23.32
N CYS A 368 11.67 19.32 -23.25
CA CYS A 368 11.46 20.02 -21.99
C CYS A 368 9.98 19.95 -21.60
N VAL A 369 9.69 19.56 -20.37
CA VAL A 369 8.32 19.54 -19.84
C VAL A 369 8.25 20.28 -18.51
N ALA A 370 7.06 20.80 -18.18
CA ALA A 370 6.79 21.37 -16.87
C ALA A 370 6.88 20.28 -15.79
N LYS A 371 7.48 20.59 -14.63
CA LYS A 371 7.48 19.70 -13.48
C LYS A 371 6.06 19.54 -12.94
N PRO A 372 5.67 18.34 -12.48
CA PRO A 372 4.34 18.10 -11.92
C PRO A 372 3.96 19.02 -10.75
N ALA A 373 4.94 19.48 -9.96
CA ALA A 373 4.75 20.33 -8.79
C ALA A 373 5.14 21.81 -9.02
N ALA A 374 5.27 22.25 -10.27
CA ALA A 374 5.56 23.65 -10.56
C ALA A 374 4.33 24.53 -10.26
N ASP A 375 4.57 25.68 -9.64
CA ASP A 375 3.54 26.65 -9.29
C ASP A 375 2.83 27.19 -10.54
N GLU A 376 1.50 27.22 -10.54
CA GLU A 376 0.71 27.63 -11.72
C GLU A 376 0.96 29.09 -12.13
N VAL A 377 1.26 29.98 -11.18
CA VAL A 377 1.59 31.38 -11.49
C VAL A 377 2.94 31.43 -12.20
N ALA A 378 3.94 30.69 -11.71
CA ALA A 378 5.24 30.58 -12.37
C ALA A 378 5.14 29.91 -13.75
N LEU A 379 4.27 28.91 -13.92
CA LEU A 379 4.00 28.29 -15.22
C LEU A 379 3.30 29.25 -16.19
N GLN A 380 2.39 30.09 -15.69
CA GLN A 380 1.77 31.14 -16.49
C GLN A 380 2.80 32.20 -16.91
N GLU A 381 3.71 32.59 -16.01
CA GLU A 381 4.84 33.48 -16.32
C GLU A 381 5.75 32.88 -17.40
N ASN A 382 5.98 31.57 -17.40
CA ASN A 382 6.74 30.88 -18.45
C ASN A 382 6.02 30.93 -19.80
N ILE A 383 4.70 30.69 -19.84
CA ILE A 383 3.89 30.81 -21.06
C ILE A 383 3.99 32.24 -21.60
N ASP A 384 3.81 33.23 -20.73
CA ASP A 384 3.85 34.64 -21.10
C ASP A 384 5.24 35.05 -21.60
N PHE A 385 6.30 34.52 -20.99
CA PHE A 385 7.68 34.73 -21.42
C PHE A 385 7.94 34.13 -22.81
N VAL A 386 7.61 32.85 -23.01
CA VAL A 386 7.87 32.15 -24.28
C VAL A 386 7.02 32.72 -25.40
N CYS A 387 5.72 32.89 -25.16
CA CYS A 387 4.75 33.25 -26.19
C CYS A 387 4.60 34.77 -26.38
N GLY A 388 5.08 35.59 -25.43
CA GLY A 388 4.97 37.05 -25.47
C GLY A 388 6.10 37.76 -26.23
N GLN A 389 7.25 37.09 -26.44
CA GLN A 389 8.41 37.70 -27.11
C GLN A 389 8.36 37.66 -28.65
N GLY A 390 7.37 36.97 -29.23
CA GLY A 390 7.10 36.96 -30.68
C GLY A 390 8.07 36.13 -31.54
N SER A 391 9.04 35.45 -30.93
CA SER A 391 10.01 34.57 -31.62
C SER A 391 9.57 33.10 -31.68
N ILE A 392 8.62 32.68 -30.84
CA ILE A 392 8.13 31.29 -30.74
C ILE A 392 6.61 31.28 -30.97
N ASP A 393 6.14 30.43 -31.89
CA ASP A 393 4.73 30.31 -32.23
C ASP A 393 3.98 29.36 -31.28
N CYS A 394 3.23 29.96 -30.36
CA CYS A 394 2.35 29.24 -29.43
C CYS A 394 0.92 29.03 -29.95
N GLY A 395 0.69 29.10 -31.27
CA GLY A 395 -0.64 28.91 -31.86
C GLY A 395 -1.30 27.59 -31.49
N ALA A 396 -0.52 26.53 -31.28
CA ALA A 396 -1.02 25.20 -30.94
C ALA A 396 -1.71 25.12 -29.57
N ILE A 397 -1.36 25.97 -28.60
CA ILE A 397 -1.97 26.01 -27.26
C ILE A 397 -3.12 27.03 -27.15
N ARG A 398 -3.46 27.73 -28.24
CA ARG A 398 -4.62 28.64 -28.27
C ARG A 398 -5.89 27.89 -28.60
N ALA A 399 -7.05 28.46 -28.27
CA ALA A 399 -8.36 27.85 -28.56
C ALA A 399 -8.47 27.42 -30.03
N GLY A 400 -8.71 26.12 -30.26
CA GLY A 400 -8.75 25.49 -31.59
C GLY A 400 -7.41 24.97 -32.11
N GLY A 401 -6.32 25.11 -31.35
CA GLY A 401 -5.00 24.55 -31.65
C GLY A 401 -4.87 23.08 -31.25
N SER A 402 -3.90 22.39 -31.85
CA SER A 402 -3.68 20.93 -31.67
C SER A 402 -3.23 20.52 -30.27
N CYS A 403 -2.76 21.47 -29.46
CA CYS A 403 -2.27 21.30 -28.08
C CYS A 403 -3.08 22.15 -27.09
N TYR A 404 -4.29 22.57 -27.47
CA TYR A 404 -5.17 23.32 -26.57
C TYR A 404 -5.71 22.42 -25.46
N ASP A 405 -6.03 21.18 -25.78
CA ASP A 405 -6.52 20.21 -24.81
C ASP A 405 -5.38 19.32 -24.29
N PRO A 406 -5.31 19.05 -22.97
CA PRO A 406 -6.22 19.57 -21.95
C PRO A 406 -6.00 21.06 -21.68
N ASN A 407 -7.10 21.81 -21.56
CA ASN A 407 -7.08 23.26 -21.34
C ASN A 407 -6.71 23.63 -19.89
N ASN A 408 -5.43 23.52 -19.56
CA ASN A 408 -4.87 23.96 -18.29
C ASN A 408 -3.45 24.54 -18.45
N VAL A 409 -3.03 25.34 -17.47
CA VAL A 409 -1.76 26.07 -17.48
C VAL A 409 -0.57 25.12 -17.59
N GLN A 410 -0.62 23.95 -16.95
CA GLN A 410 0.49 23.01 -16.94
C GLN A 410 0.75 22.37 -18.31
N ALA A 411 -0.30 21.96 -19.02
CA ALA A 411 -0.20 21.38 -20.37
C ALA A 411 0.26 22.43 -21.38
N HIS A 412 -0.27 23.65 -21.28
CA HIS A 412 0.13 24.77 -22.14
C HIS A 412 1.58 25.19 -21.88
N ALA A 413 2.01 25.23 -20.61
CA ALA A 413 3.38 25.54 -20.22
C ALA A 413 4.36 24.46 -20.69
N ALA A 414 4.03 23.17 -20.52
CA ALA A 414 4.88 22.09 -21.01
C ALA A 414 5.14 22.20 -22.51
N TYR A 415 4.13 22.53 -23.30
CA TYR A 415 4.30 22.72 -24.75
C TYR A 415 5.14 23.96 -25.08
N ALA A 416 4.84 25.11 -24.46
CA ALA A 416 5.60 26.34 -24.68
C ALA A 416 7.07 26.19 -24.28
N MET A 417 7.34 25.62 -23.10
CA MET A 417 8.69 25.36 -22.59
C MET A 417 9.46 24.39 -23.51
N ASN A 418 8.80 23.38 -24.09
CA ASN A 418 9.41 22.54 -25.09
C ASN A 418 9.80 23.32 -26.35
N LEU A 419 8.90 24.13 -26.91
CA LEU A 419 9.21 24.93 -28.10
C LEU A 419 10.44 25.81 -27.88
N TYR A 420 10.55 26.43 -26.70
CA TYR A 420 11.72 27.21 -26.31
C TYR A 420 12.98 26.34 -26.23
N PHE A 421 12.91 25.20 -25.55
CA PHE A 421 14.03 24.28 -25.41
C PHE A 421 14.55 23.75 -26.75
N GLN A 422 13.65 23.42 -27.69
CA GLN A 422 14.02 22.97 -29.04
C GLN A 422 14.67 24.10 -29.86
N SER A 423 14.20 25.33 -29.67
CA SER A 423 14.69 26.50 -30.41
C SER A 423 16.03 27.04 -29.91
N ASN A 424 16.46 26.69 -28.69
CA ASN A 424 17.62 27.27 -28.01
C ASN A 424 18.79 26.29 -27.78
N GLY A 425 18.82 25.14 -28.46
CA GLY A 425 19.98 24.25 -28.45
C GLY A 425 19.92 23.09 -27.45
N GLN A 426 18.76 22.88 -26.81
CA GLN A 426 18.48 21.71 -25.96
C GLN A 426 19.44 21.53 -24.77
N HIS A 427 20.04 22.61 -24.26
CA HIS A 427 20.87 22.52 -23.07
C HIS A 427 19.98 22.40 -21.82
N ALA A 428 20.49 21.76 -20.77
CA ALA A 428 19.71 21.54 -19.55
C ALA A 428 19.21 22.86 -18.92
N PHE A 429 19.96 23.95 -19.07
CA PHE A 429 19.58 25.27 -18.57
C PHE A 429 18.45 25.93 -19.38
N ASP A 430 18.26 25.57 -20.66
CA ASP A 430 17.16 26.07 -21.48
C ASP A 430 15.80 25.51 -21.04
N CYS A 431 15.82 24.47 -20.22
CA CYS A 431 14.63 23.84 -19.64
C CYS A 431 14.45 24.17 -18.14
N ASP A 432 15.32 24.98 -17.53
CA ASP A 432 15.23 25.21 -16.09
C ASP A 432 13.99 26.05 -15.73
N PHE A 433 13.73 27.15 -16.44
CA PHE A 433 12.59 28.05 -16.23
C PHE A 433 12.35 28.40 -14.74
N GLY A 434 13.40 28.79 -14.02
CA GLY A 434 13.28 29.06 -12.59
C GLY A 434 12.95 27.80 -11.79
N GLN A 435 13.59 26.69 -12.14
CA GLN A 435 13.36 25.33 -11.61
C GLN A 435 11.96 24.75 -11.85
N THR A 436 11.16 25.29 -12.78
CA THR A 436 9.83 24.76 -13.09
C THR A 436 9.83 23.74 -14.23
N GLY A 437 10.90 23.62 -15.02
CA GLY A 437 11.01 22.66 -16.11
C GLY A 437 12.03 21.54 -15.87
N VAL A 438 11.87 20.44 -16.61
CA VAL A 438 12.75 19.28 -16.56
C VAL A 438 12.94 18.66 -17.95
N VAL A 439 14.19 18.29 -18.26
CA VAL A 439 14.51 17.62 -19.53
C VAL A 439 14.17 16.14 -19.43
N THR A 440 13.46 15.63 -20.41
CA THR A 440 13.08 14.23 -20.55
C THR A 440 13.57 13.65 -21.88
N THR A 441 13.81 12.34 -21.91
CA THR A 441 14.06 11.55 -23.13
C THR A 441 12.82 10.78 -23.58
N VAL A 442 11.69 10.98 -22.89
CA VAL A 442 10.38 10.40 -23.22
C VAL A 442 9.60 11.44 -24.01
N ASP A 443 9.12 11.05 -25.21
CA ASP A 443 8.32 11.93 -26.08
C ASP A 443 6.98 12.26 -25.41
N PRO A 444 6.72 13.54 -25.05
CA PRO A 444 5.50 13.96 -24.39
C PRO A 444 4.34 14.21 -25.36
N SER A 445 4.49 13.91 -26.65
CA SER A 445 3.45 14.05 -27.66
C SER A 445 2.25 13.13 -27.41
N TYR A 446 1.05 13.65 -27.63
CA TYR A 446 -0.20 12.89 -27.50
C TYR A 446 -1.19 13.32 -28.58
N GLU A 447 -2.00 12.37 -29.08
CA GLU A 447 -3.00 12.62 -30.13
C GLU A 447 -2.45 13.50 -31.29
N SER A 448 -3.09 14.65 -31.52
CA SER A 448 -2.71 15.66 -32.51
C SER A 448 -1.64 16.65 -32.00
N CYS A 449 -1.36 16.67 -30.70
CA CYS A 449 -0.32 17.51 -30.11
C CYS A 449 1.07 16.87 -30.24
N LYS A 450 1.91 17.45 -31.11
CA LYS A 450 3.29 16.98 -31.35
C LYS A 450 4.31 17.94 -30.77
N PHE A 451 5.12 17.45 -29.84
CA PHE A 451 6.23 18.17 -29.23
C PHE A 451 7.46 17.95 -30.11
N THR A 452 7.72 18.91 -31.00
CA THR A 452 8.80 18.87 -31.99
C THR A 452 9.82 19.96 -31.77
#